data_AF-F8UHJ7-F1
#
_entry.id   AF-F8UHJ7-F1
#
_cell.length_a   1.000
_cell.length_b   1.000
_cell.length_c   1.000
_cell.angle_alpha   90.00
_cell.angle_beta   90.00
_cell.angle_gamma   90.00
#
_symmetry.space_group_name_H-M   'P 1'
#
loop_
_entity.id
_entity.type
_entity.pdbx_description
1 polymer ?
#
loop_
_entity_poly.entity_id
_entity_poly.type
_entity_poly.pdbx_seq_one_letter_code
_entity_poly.pdbx_strand_id
1 'polypeptide(L)'
;AWIGTVIYKDGHAHHFDGAKDLFKYLFDLKRYAKGHRVEDIARIGVTEYYAVKRIDARKAWFVIGSDVLGPMGRELIPLASRADAEEFLRDHQGKRILRFDEVTREVIAQLD
;
A
#
# COMPACT_ATOMS: atom_id res chain seq x y z
N ALA A 1 -8.24 6.16 -8.73
CA ALA A 1 -6.83 6.61 -8.67
C ALA A 1 -6.12 5.83 -7.56
N TRP A 2 -4.89 5.37 -7.79
CA TRP A 2 -4.12 4.43 -6.95
C TRP A 2 -3.57 4.99 -5.62
N ILE A 3 -3.94 6.23 -5.30
CA ILE A 3 -3.28 7.09 -4.32
C ILE A 3 -3.08 6.43 -2.95
N GLY A 4 -1.82 6.37 -2.51
CA GLY A 4 -1.45 6.17 -1.12
C GLY A 4 -1.39 7.50 -0.37
N THR A 5 -1.64 7.51 0.94
CA THR A 5 -1.49 8.72 1.77
C THR A 5 -1.04 8.38 3.20
N VAL A 6 -0.09 9.14 3.71
CA VAL A 6 0.25 9.18 5.14
C VAL A 6 -0.16 10.55 5.70
N ILE A 7 -0.90 10.56 6.82
CA ILE A 7 -1.29 11.78 7.54
C ILE A 7 -0.66 11.76 8.92
N TYR A 8 0.03 12.83 9.26
CA TYR A 8 0.69 13.04 10.54
C TYR A 8 -0.24 13.75 11.55
N LYS A 9 0.11 13.66 12.84
CA LYS A 9 -0.67 14.27 13.94
C LYS A 9 -0.77 15.79 13.86
N ASP A 10 0.19 16.44 13.23
CA ASP A 10 0.19 17.89 12.95
C ASP A 10 -0.65 18.28 11.73
N GLY A 11 -1.26 17.31 11.05
CA GLY A 11 -2.08 17.50 9.85
C GLY A 11 -1.29 17.45 8.54
N HIS A 12 0.04 17.35 8.59
CA HIS A 12 0.85 17.20 7.38
C HIS A 12 0.50 15.89 6.64
N ALA A 13 0.46 15.94 5.32
CA ALA A 13 0.14 14.78 4.49
C ALA A 13 1.18 14.56 3.39
N HIS A 14 1.56 13.31 3.20
CA HIS A 14 2.28 12.85 2.02
C HIS A 14 1.36 11.98 1.16
N HIS A 15 1.36 12.21 -0.14
CA HIS A 15 0.62 11.43 -1.12
C HIS A 15 1.60 10.68 -2.04
N PHE A 16 1.18 9.50 -2.49
CA PHE A 16 2.00 8.59 -3.28
C PHE A 16 1.19 8.05 -4.45
N ASP A 17 1.86 7.71 -5.54
CA ASP A 17 1.20 7.19 -6.75
C ASP A 17 0.54 5.82 -6.52
N GLY A 18 1.01 5.06 -5.53
CA GLY A 18 0.51 3.74 -5.20
C GLY A 18 0.90 3.26 -3.80
N ALA A 19 0.46 2.04 -3.46
CA ALA A 19 0.80 1.41 -2.20
C ALA A 19 2.29 1.05 -2.11
N LYS A 20 2.92 0.62 -3.21
CA LYS A 20 4.36 0.35 -3.29
C LYS A 20 5.19 1.54 -2.86
N ASP A 21 4.94 2.71 -3.42
CA ASP A 21 5.69 3.92 -3.07
C ASP A 21 5.43 4.38 -1.63
N LEU A 22 4.20 4.21 -1.16
CA LEU A 22 3.86 4.43 0.24
C LEU A 22 4.69 3.52 1.16
N PHE A 23 4.85 2.23 0.84
CA PHE A 23 5.68 1.34 1.64
C PHE A 23 7.17 1.66 1.54
N LYS A 24 7.69 2.04 0.36
CA LYS A 24 9.07 2.56 0.22
C LYS A 24 9.33 3.73 1.16
N TYR A 25 8.37 4.66 1.24
CA TYR A 25 8.41 5.78 2.15
C TYR A 25 8.44 5.34 3.61
N LEU A 26 7.51 4.46 4.02
CA LEU A 26 7.41 3.98 5.41
C LEU A 26 8.68 3.24 5.86
N PHE A 27 9.35 2.52 4.97
CA PHE A 27 10.60 1.84 5.29
C PHE A 27 11.80 2.78 5.41
N ASP A 28 11.77 3.99 4.88
CA ASP A 28 12.92 4.91 4.96
C ASP A 28 12.51 6.36 5.23
N LEU A 29 11.78 6.57 6.33
CA LEU A 29 11.40 7.91 6.78
C LEU A 29 12.62 8.82 7.01
N LYS A 30 13.77 8.27 7.44
CA LYS A 30 14.98 9.07 7.64
C LYS A 30 15.46 9.71 6.33
N ARG A 31 15.33 8.99 5.20
CA ARG A 31 15.63 9.51 3.87
C ARG A 31 14.55 10.42 3.33
N TYR A 32 13.28 10.01 3.43
CA TYR A 32 12.18 10.66 2.70
C TYR A 32 11.38 11.69 3.51
N ALA A 33 11.47 11.67 4.84
CA ALA A 33 10.62 12.46 5.73
C ALA A 33 11.44 13.03 6.90
N LYS A 34 12.52 13.77 6.59
CA LYS A 34 13.34 14.44 7.61
C LYS A 34 12.44 15.31 8.51
N GLY A 35 12.46 15.04 9.82
CA GLY A 35 11.62 15.73 10.81
C GLY A 35 10.33 15.00 11.18
N HIS A 36 9.92 13.98 10.43
CA HIS A 36 8.78 13.12 10.76
C HIS A 36 9.26 11.78 11.33
N ARG A 37 8.45 11.20 12.23
CA ARG A 37 8.71 9.89 12.83
C ARG A 37 7.49 8.98 12.70
N VAL A 38 7.70 7.68 12.80
CA VAL A 38 6.62 6.68 12.69
C VAL A 38 5.55 6.91 13.76
N GLU A 39 5.96 7.29 14.98
CA GLU A 39 5.06 7.50 16.11
C GLU A 39 4.14 8.71 15.92
N ASP A 40 4.50 9.60 14.99
CA ASP A 40 3.74 10.81 14.67
C ASP A 40 2.72 10.57 13.53
N ILE A 41 2.72 9.38 12.91
CA ILE A 41 1.74 9.01 11.88
C ILE A 41 0.38 8.74 12.51
N ALA A 42 -0.60 9.58 12.20
CA ALA A 42 -1.97 9.42 12.65
C ALA A 42 -2.74 8.41 11.78
N ARG A 43 -2.63 8.48 10.45
CA ARG A 43 -3.39 7.63 9.52
C ARG A 43 -2.53 7.23 8.32
N ILE A 44 -2.79 6.02 7.81
CA ILE A 44 -2.21 5.52 6.57
C ILE A 44 -3.38 5.04 5.71
N GLY A 45 -3.55 5.64 4.55
CA GLY A 45 -4.65 5.36 3.63
C GLY A 45 -4.15 4.82 2.31
N VAL A 46 -4.87 3.87 1.75
CA VAL A 46 -4.68 3.35 0.38
C VAL A 46 -6.03 3.30 -0.32
N THR A 47 -6.05 3.43 -1.64
CA THR A 47 -7.29 3.24 -2.42
C THR A 47 -7.48 1.77 -2.73
N GLU A 48 -8.59 1.17 -2.31
CA GLU A 48 -8.91 -0.21 -2.64
C GLU A 48 -9.42 -0.37 -4.08
N TYR A 49 -9.15 -1.54 -4.66
CA TYR A 49 -9.25 -1.77 -6.10
C TYR A 49 -10.69 -1.73 -6.65
N TYR A 50 -11.65 -2.35 -5.97
CA TYR A 50 -12.98 -2.61 -6.55
C TYR A 50 -13.92 -1.41 -6.41
N ALA A 51 -14.03 -0.83 -5.21
CA ALA A 51 -14.92 0.30 -4.96
C ALA A 51 -14.21 1.66 -5.08
N VAL A 52 -12.89 1.66 -5.33
CA VAL A 52 -12.07 2.87 -5.51
C VAL A 52 -12.18 3.80 -4.31
N LYS A 53 -12.35 3.25 -3.10
CA LYS A 53 -12.46 3.99 -1.84
C LYS A 53 -11.15 4.02 -1.07
N ARG A 54 -10.93 5.10 -0.32
CA ARG A 54 -9.81 5.16 0.63
C ARG A 54 -10.14 4.28 1.84
N ILE A 55 -9.26 3.35 2.16
CA ILE A 55 -9.34 2.50 3.35
C ILE A 55 -8.07 2.64 4.20
N ASP A 56 -8.16 2.23 5.47
CA ASP A 56 -7.00 2.15 6.36
C ASP A 56 -6.06 1.03 5.88
N ALA A 57 -4.83 1.40 5.51
CA ALA A 57 -3.83 0.47 4.99
C ALA A 57 -3.50 -0.64 5.98
N ARG A 58 -3.58 -0.37 7.29
CA ARG A 58 -3.30 -1.37 8.34
C ARG A 58 -4.36 -2.48 8.40
N LYS A 59 -5.56 -2.20 7.87
CA LYS A 59 -6.68 -3.15 7.79
C LYS A 59 -6.79 -3.82 6.42
N ALA A 60 -6.17 -3.24 5.40
CA ALA A 60 -6.21 -3.74 4.03
C ALA A 60 -5.51 -5.10 3.87
N TRP A 61 -5.91 -5.81 2.82
CA TRP A 61 -5.23 -6.98 2.27
C TRP A 61 -4.50 -6.56 1.00
N PHE A 62 -3.29 -7.03 0.78
CA PHE A 62 -2.49 -6.66 -0.38
C PHE A 62 -2.21 -7.88 -1.25
N VAL A 63 -2.65 -7.85 -2.51
CA VAL A 63 -2.28 -8.89 -3.48
C VAL A 63 -1.04 -8.45 -4.26
N ILE A 64 -0.08 -9.34 -4.42
CA ILE A 64 1.11 -9.14 -5.25
C ILE A 64 1.23 -10.18 -6.36
N GLY A 65 1.98 -9.83 -7.41
CA GLY A 65 2.26 -10.72 -8.53
C GLY A 65 1.07 -10.96 -9.46
N SER A 66 0.10 -10.04 -9.45
CA SER A 66 -1.01 -10.02 -10.40
C SER A 66 -0.59 -9.47 -11.77
N ASP A 67 -1.46 -9.64 -12.76
CA ASP A 67 -1.37 -9.01 -14.08
C ASP A 67 -1.80 -7.53 -14.09
N VAL A 68 -2.49 -7.07 -13.04
CA VAL A 68 -2.84 -5.65 -12.84
C VAL A 68 -1.61 -4.85 -12.41
N LEU A 69 -1.39 -3.72 -13.10
CA LEU A 69 -0.29 -2.79 -12.84
C LEU A 69 -0.81 -1.50 -12.20
N GLY A 70 -0.04 -0.99 -11.22
CA GLY A 70 -0.18 0.38 -10.73
C GLY A 70 0.59 1.37 -11.62
N PRO A 71 0.57 2.68 -11.29
CA PRO A 71 1.25 3.73 -12.07
C PRO A 71 2.77 3.50 -12.17
N MET A 72 3.33 2.77 -11.20
CA MET A 72 4.75 2.43 -11.12
C MET A 72 5.05 0.97 -11.51
N GLY A 73 4.17 0.30 -12.27
CA GLY A 73 4.35 -1.09 -12.69
C GLY A 73 3.76 -2.10 -11.71
N ARG A 74 4.52 -3.16 -11.37
CA ARG A 74 4.07 -4.17 -10.40
C ARG A 74 3.75 -3.51 -9.06
N GLU A 75 2.66 -3.94 -8.44
CA GLU A 75 2.03 -3.21 -7.33
C GLU A 75 1.53 -4.13 -6.21
N LEU A 76 1.37 -3.56 -5.01
CA LEU A 76 0.60 -4.12 -3.90
C LEU A 76 -0.85 -3.68 -4.05
N ILE A 77 -1.69 -4.53 -4.64
CA ILE A 77 -3.08 -4.18 -4.90
C ILE A 77 -3.86 -4.19 -3.57
N PRO A 78 -4.40 -3.07 -3.07
CA PRO A 78 -5.12 -3.03 -1.80
C PRO A 78 -6.58 -3.48 -1.95
N LEU A 79 -7.03 -4.35 -1.05
CA LEU A 79 -8.39 -4.88 -0.99
C LEU A 79 -8.97 -4.68 0.41
N ALA A 80 -10.26 -4.38 0.47
CA ALA A 80 -10.97 -4.08 1.71
C ALA A 80 -11.18 -5.32 2.59
N SER A 81 -11.40 -6.49 1.98
CA SER A 81 -11.66 -7.74 2.69
C SER A 81 -10.80 -8.89 2.18
N ARG A 82 -10.74 -9.96 2.98
CA ARG A 82 -10.03 -11.19 2.61
C ARG A 82 -10.69 -11.86 1.41
N ALA A 83 -12.02 -11.84 1.36
CA ALA A 83 -12.79 -12.42 0.27
C ALA A 83 -12.46 -11.72 -1.06
N ASP A 84 -12.44 -10.38 -1.05
CA ASP A 84 -12.06 -9.59 -2.23
C ASP A 84 -10.60 -9.87 -2.65
N ALA A 85 -9.69 -10.05 -1.70
CA ALA A 85 -8.30 -10.39 -2.00
C ALA A 85 -8.15 -11.79 -2.62
N GLU A 86 -8.92 -12.77 -2.13
CA GLU A 86 -8.95 -14.13 -2.68
C GLU A 86 -9.59 -14.17 -4.06
N GLU A 87 -10.65 -13.38 -4.29
CA GLU A 87 -11.28 -13.19 -5.61
C GLU A 87 -10.32 -12.53 -6.60
N PHE A 88 -9.77 -11.37 -6.23
CA PHE A 88 -8.79 -10.66 -7.03
C PHE A 88 -7.59 -11.55 -7.39
N LEU A 89 -7.06 -12.32 -6.43
CA LEU A 89 -5.95 -13.23 -6.67
C LEU A 89 -6.27 -14.26 -7.77
N ARG A 90 -7.48 -14.82 -7.78
CA ARG A 90 -7.90 -15.78 -8.80
C ARG A 90 -8.06 -15.10 -10.16
N ASP A 91 -8.76 -13.97 -10.19
CA ASP A 91 -9.13 -13.29 -11.43
C ASP A 91 -7.93 -12.65 -12.13
N HIS A 92 -6.96 -12.18 -11.36
CA HIS A 92 -5.80 -11.42 -11.83
C HIS A 92 -4.48 -12.18 -11.68
N GLN A 93 -4.54 -13.51 -11.57
CA GLN A 93 -3.38 -14.41 -11.52
C GLN A 93 -2.37 -14.05 -10.41
N GLY A 94 -2.84 -13.45 -9.33
CA GLY A 94 -2.05 -13.05 -8.18
C GLY A 94 -1.29 -14.23 -7.57
N LYS A 95 -0.17 -13.94 -6.91
CA LYS A 95 0.70 -14.98 -6.33
C LYS A 95 0.57 -15.12 -4.83
N ARG A 96 0.33 -14.01 -4.14
CA ARG A 96 0.29 -14.00 -2.69
C ARG A 96 -0.60 -12.87 -2.17
N ILE A 97 -1.29 -13.15 -1.07
CA ILE A 97 -2.00 -12.17 -0.26
C ILE A 97 -1.14 -11.86 0.96
N LEU A 98 -1.00 -10.59 1.30
CA LEU A 98 -0.24 -10.08 2.44
C LEU A 98 -1.13 -9.18 3.30
N ARG A 99 -0.89 -9.20 4.61
CA ARG A 99 -1.29 -8.16 5.55
C ARG A 99 -0.24 -7.04 5.59
N PHE A 100 -0.63 -5.91 6.17
CA PHE A 100 0.22 -4.72 6.26
C PHE A 100 1.60 -4.99 6.89
N ASP A 101 1.63 -5.79 7.95
CA ASP A 101 2.83 -6.18 8.70
C ASP A 101 3.66 -7.28 8.00
N GLU A 102 3.09 -7.96 7.01
CA GLU A 102 3.78 -8.95 6.18
C GLU A 102 4.47 -8.31 4.96
N VAL A 103 4.19 -7.05 4.65
CA VAL A 103 4.92 -6.31 3.63
C VAL A 103 6.30 -5.96 4.19
N THR A 104 7.36 -6.43 3.54
CA THR A 104 8.75 -6.15 3.94
C THR A 104 9.52 -5.43 2.84
N ARG A 105 10.74 -4.97 3.14
CA ARG A 105 11.62 -4.35 2.13
C ARG A 105 11.91 -5.30 0.96
N GLU A 106 12.05 -6.59 1.23
CA GLU A 106 12.30 -7.63 0.24
C GLU A 106 11.09 -7.80 -0.69
N VAL A 107 9.87 -7.76 -0.14
CA VAL A 107 8.63 -7.76 -0.94
C VAL A 107 8.61 -6.56 -1.87
N ILE A 108 8.92 -5.36 -1.37
CA ILE A 108 8.96 -4.14 -2.20
C ILE A 108 10.01 -4.24 -3.31
N ALA A 109 11.21 -4.74 -3.01
CA ALA A 109 12.28 -4.87 -3.99
C ALA A 109 11.93 -5.83 -5.15
N GLN A 110 11.04 -6.81 -4.94
CA GLN A 110 10.57 -7.72 -6.00
C GLN A 110 9.54 -7.08 -6.95
N LEU A 111 9.00 -5.91 -6.59
CA LEU A 111 8.02 -5.16 -7.37
C LEU A 111 8.65 -4.04 -8.21
N ASP A 112 9.96 -3.86 -8.13
CA ASP A 112 10.74 -2.94 -8.95
C ASP A 112 11.29 -3.60 -10.24
#